data_AF-A0A9P6AT16-F1
#
_entry.id   AF-A0A9P6AT16-F1
#
_cell.length_a   1.000
_cell.length_b   1.000
_cell.length_c   1.000
_cell.angle_alpha   90.00
_cell.angle_beta   90.00
_cell.angle_gamma   90.00
#
_symmetry.space_group_name_H-M   'P 1'
#
loop_
_entity.id
_entity.type
_entity.pdbx_description
1 polymer ?
#
loop_
_entity_poly.entity_id
_entity_poly.type
_entity_poly.pdbx_seq_one_letter_code
_entity_poly.pdbx_strand_id
1 'polypeptide(L)'
;PHNAVIPPPIEMKGLFSLDVDNDIWQDIGLADDEFGRQVPPWLGDEDVRNGIQIVQEIMNCHDELYLCECERSSLQHWFNDESAAL
;
A
#
# COMPACT_ATOMS: atom_id res chain seq x y z
N PRO A 1 -18.21 26.98 -19.54
CA PRO A 1 -19.68 26.86 -19.69
C PRO A 1 -20.40 28.14 -19.24
N HIS A 2 -21.46 28.55 -19.95
CA HIS A 2 -22.41 29.54 -19.41
C HIS A 2 -22.92 28.98 -18.07
N ASN A 3 -22.68 29.67 -16.97
CA ASN A 3 -22.97 29.30 -15.56
C ASN A 3 -21.85 28.62 -14.75
N ALA A 4 -20.60 28.57 -15.23
CA ALA A 4 -19.50 28.22 -14.33
C ALA A 4 -19.20 29.40 -13.38
N VAL A 5 -19.42 29.17 -12.08
CA VAL A 5 -18.97 30.07 -11.02
C VAL A 5 -17.50 29.74 -10.71
N ILE A 6 -16.64 30.74 -10.76
CA ILE A 6 -15.23 30.59 -10.38
C ILE A 6 -15.18 30.32 -8.87
N PRO A 7 -14.53 29.24 -8.41
CA PRO A 7 -14.29 29.02 -6.99
C PRO A 7 -13.48 30.19 -6.41
N PRO A 8 -13.73 30.60 -5.16
CA PRO A 8 -12.90 31.57 -4.49
C PRO A 8 -11.42 31.11 -4.48
N PRO A 9 -10.45 32.06 -4.50
CA PRO A 9 -9.03 31.72 -4.44
C PRO A 9 -8.73 30.87 -3.21
N ILE A 10 -7.98 29.78 -3.41
CA ILE A 10 -7.55 28.92 -2.31
C ILE A 10 -6.51 29.69 -1.47
N GLU A 11 -6.71 29.74 -0.16
CA GLU A 11 -5.70 30.30 0.74
C GLU A 11 -4.47 29.38 0.77
N MET A 12 -3.35 29.86 0.24
CA MET A 12 -2.10 29.10 0.14
C MET A 12 -1.39 28.96 1.49
N LYS A 13 -1.68 29.84 2.45
CA LYS A 13 -1.01 29.86 3.75
C LYS A 13 -1.48 28.69 4.60
N GLY A 14 -0.58 27.76 4.90
CA GLY A 14 -0.89 26.56 5.68
C GLY A 14 -1.59 25.44 4.88
N LEU A 15 -1.82 25.64 3.58
CA LEU A 15 -2.45 24.60 2.73
C LEU A 15 -1.62 23.31 2.68
N PHE A 16 -0.31 23.44 2.82
CA PHE A 16 0.66 22.34 2.83
C PHE A 16 1.39 22.21 4.17
N SER A 17 0.86 22.79 5.26
CA SER A 17 1.46 22.63 6.60
C SER A 17 1.07 21.33 7.29
N LEU A 18 0.31 20.48 6.62
CA LEU A 18 -0.08 19.17 7.13
C LEU A 18 1.08 18.20 6.93
N ASP A 19 1.70 17.78 8.03
CA ASP A 19 2.78 16.80 8.03
C ASP A 19 2.22 15.40 8.30
N VAL A 20 2.88 14.38 7.76
CA VAL A 20 2.56 12.96 8.04
C VAL A 20 2.86 12.61 9.50
N ASP A 21 3.80 13.32 10.12
CA ASP A 21 4.15 13.16 11.53
C ASP A 21 3.17 13.85 12.48
N ASN A 22 2.15 14.58 11.97
CA ASN A 22 1.15 15.17 12.83
C ASN A 22 0.27 14.09 13.48
N ASP A 23 0.04 14.20 14.79
CA ASP A 23 -0.73 13.26 15.60
C ASP A 23 -2.19 13.07 15.12
N ILE A 24 -2.70 13.93 14.25
CA ILE A 24 -4.02 13.78 13.62
C ILE A 24 -4.15 12.49 12.79
N TRP A 25 -3.03 11.91 12.34
CA TRP A 25 -3.01 10.65 11.59
C TRP A 25 -2.92 9.41 12.50
N GLN A 26 -2.66 9.61 13.79
CA GLN A 26 -2.60 8.53 14.79
C GLN A 26 -3.99 8.12 15.28
N ASP A 27 -5.00 8.98 15.08
CA ASP A 27 -6.38 8.64 15.37
C ASP A 27 -7.00 7.89 14.17
N ILE A 28 -7.46 6.67 14.43
CA ILE A 28 -8.10 5.80 13.43
C ILE A 28 -9.59 6.21 13.26
N GLY A 29 -10.08 7.18 14.05
CA GLY A 29 -11.45 7.70 13.97
C GLY A 29 -12.51 6.66 14.33
N LEU A 30 -12.12 5.62 15.07
CA LEU A 30 -12.92 4.44 15.37
C LEU A 30 -13.79 4.59 16.62
N ALA A 31 -13.52 5.61 17.44
CA ALA A 31 -14.16 5.80 18.73
C ALA A 31 -15.53 6.52 18.62
N ASP A 32 -15.81 7.21 17.51
CA ASP A 32 -16.93 8.15 17.41
C ASP A 32 -17.75 7.90 16.13
N ASP A 33 -18.30 6.69 16.01
CA ASP A 33 -19.37 6.46 15.06
C ASP A 33 -20.71 6.93 15.65
N GLU A 34 -21.09 8.17 15.32
CA GLU A 34 -22.42 8.75 15.58
C GLU A 34 -23.58 7.90 14.97
N PHE A 35 -23.26 6.95 14.08
CA PHE A 35 -24.15 6.00 13.38
C PHE A 35 -24.09 4.55 13.89
N GLY A 36 -23.29 4.24 14.93
CA GLY A 36 -23.33 2.95 15.64
C GLY A 36 -22.99 1.70 14.82
N ARG A 37 -22.26 1.80 13.71
CA ARG A 37 -21.72 0.64 12.98
C ARG A 37 -20.54 0.06 13.74
N GLN A 38 -20.55 -1.26 13.82
CA GLN A 38 -19.43 -2.01 14.36
C GLN A 38 -18.20 -1.82 13.46
N VAL A 39 -17.10 -1.38 14.06
CA VAL A 39 -15.81 -1.26 13.38
C VAL A 39 -15.38 -2.62 12.85
N PRO A 40 -15.01 -2.75 11.56
CA PRO A 40 -14.58 -4.02 11.03
C PRO A 40 -13.24 -4.46 11.67
N PRO A 41 -13.03 -5.75 11.95
CA PRO A 41 -11.83 -6.22 12.65
C PRO A 41 -10.52 -5.87 11.95
N TRP A 42 -10.46 -5.92 10.61
CA TRP A 42 -9.25 -5.52 9.87
C TRP A 42 -8.84 -4.06 10.08
N LEU A 43 -9.72 -3.22 10.66
CA LEU A 43 -9.47 -1.83 10.95
C LEU A 43 -9.29 -1.57 12.46
N GLY A 44 -10.13 -2.18 13.29
CA GLY A 44 -10.18 -1.92 14.74
C GLY A 44 -9.49 -2.94 15.64
N ASP A 45 -9.15 -4.11 15.12
CA ASP A 45 -8.48 -5.17 15.87
C ASP A 45 -6.98 -5.18 15.51
N GLU A 46 -6.12 -5.02 16.51
CA GLU A 46 -4.67 -4.99 16.35
C GLU A 46 -4.10 -6.34 15.93
N ASP A 47 -4.60 -7.44 16.48
CA ASP A 47 -4.15 -8.78 16.14
C ASP A 47 -4.54 -9.14 14.70
N VAL A 48 -5.73 -8.73 14.27
CA VAL A 48 -6.17 -8.92 12.87
C VAL A 48 -5.28 -8.12 11.91
N ARG A 49 -4.97 -6.85 12.24
CA ARG A 49 -4.10 -6.01 11.39
C ARG A 49 -2.69 -6.58 11.28
N ASN A 50 -2.09 -6.93 12.42
CA ASN A 50 -0.76 -7.55 12.45
C ASN A 50 -0.76 -8.88 11.70
N GLY A 51 -1.81 -9.69 11.86
CA GLY A 51 -1.98 -10.95 11.15
C GLY A 51 -2.05 -10.78 9.63
N ILE A 52 -2.78 -9.77 9.14
CA ILE A 52 -2.85 -9.45 7.70
C ILE A 52 -1.45 -9.15 7.14
N GLN A 53 -0.68 -8.30 7.82
CA GLN A 53 0.67 -7.94 7.39
C GLN A 53 1.57 -9.18 7.33
N ILE A 54 1.58 -9.99 8.39
CA ILE A 54 2.40 -11.21 8.46
C ILE A 54 2.05 -12.18 7.32
N VAL A 55 0.76 -12.39 7.05
CA VAL A 55 0.33 -13.28 5.97
C VAL A 55 0.79 -12.76 4.62
N GLN A 56 0.68 -11.45 4.37
CA GLN A 56 1.16 -10.84 3.12
C GLN A 56 2.67 -11.01 2.96
N GLU A 57 3.46 -10.78 4.02
CA GLU A 57 4.91 -10.97 3.99
C GLU A 57 5.30 -12.42 3.67
N ILE A 58 4.62 -13.40 4.28
CA ILE A 58 4.86 -14.82 3.98
C ILE A 58 4.53 -15.14 2.52
N MET A 59 3.40 -14.65 2.01
CA MET A 59 3.01 -14.86 0.62
C MET A 59 4.01 -14.25 -0.36
N ASN A 60 4.44 -13.01 -0.10
CA ASN A 60 5.45 -12.33 -0.91
C ASN A 60 6.78 -13.11 -0.92
N CYS A 61 7.23 -13.63 0.23
CA CYS A 61 8.42 -14.46 0.30
C CYS A 61 8.32 -15.72 -0.58
N HIS A 62 7.16 -16.38 -0.62
CA HIS A 62 6.96 -17.54 -1.49
C HIS A 62 7.02 -17.16 -2.97
N ASP A 63 6.37 -16.06 -3.34
CA ASP A 63 6.35 -15.57 -4.72
C ASP A 63 7.76 -15.15 -5.17
N GLU A 64 8.52 -14.47 -4.32
CA GLU A 64 9.91 -14.09 -4.60
C GLU A 64 10.81 -15.31 -4.81
N LEU A 65 10.66 -16.36 -3.99
CA LEU A 65 11.42 -17.61 -4.17
C LEU A 65 11.08 -18.27 -5.51
N TYR A 66 9.80 -18.31 -5.87
CA TYR A 66 9.36 -18.84 -7.16
C TYR A 66 9.98 -18.04 -8.33
N LEU A 67 9.94 -16.71 -8.26
CA LEU A 67 10.54 -15.84 -9.28
C LEU A 67 12.05 -16.06 -9.38
N CYS A 68 12.76 -16.19 -8.26
CA CYS A 68 14.19 -16.53 -8.23
C CYS A 68 14.49 -17.84 -8.99
N GLU A 69 13.67 -18.87 -8.80
CA GLU A 69 13.85 -20.15 -9.49
C GLU A 69 13.63 -20.04 -11.00
N CYS A 70 12.60 -19.30 -11.42
CA CYS A 70 12.31 -19.01 -12.81
C CYS A 70 13.45 -18.21 -13.47
N GLU A 71 13.94 -17.17 -12.79
CA GLU A 71 15.03 -16.33 -13.29
C GLU A 71 16.32 -17.14 -13.43
N ARG A 72 16.69 -17.91 -12.40
CA ARG A 72 17.83 -18.83 -12.44
C ARG A 72 17.75 -19.77 -13.64
N SER A 73 16.59 -20.39 -13.87
CA SER A 73 16.40 -21.33 -14.98
C SER A 73 16.50 -20.63 -16.33
N SER A 74 15.95 -19.42 -16.46
CA SER A 74 16.01 -18.61 -17.67
C SER A 74 17.45 -18.20 -18.00
N LEU A 75 18.22 -17.76 -17.01
CA LEU A 75 19.63 -17.39 -17.17
C LEU A 75 20.50 -18.58 -17.58
N GLN A 76 20.27 -19.75 -16.99
CA GLN A 76 20.99 -20.98 -17.36
C GLN A 76 20.67 -21.40 -18.80
N HIS A 77 19.40 -21.32 -19.21
CA HIS A 77 19.01 -21.64 -20.57
C HIS A 77 19.68 -20.69 -21.56
N TRP A 78 19.58 -19.38 -21.31
CA TRP A 78 20.21 -18.36 -22.13
C TRP A 78 21.73 -18.56 -22.25
N PHE A 79 22.42 -18.84 -21.14
CA PHE A 79 23.87 -19.06 -21.15
C PHE A 79 24.27 -20.29 -21.98
N ASN A 80 23.51 -21.38 -21.88
CA ASN A 80 23.78 -22.59 -22.65
C ASN A 80 23.58 -22.37 -24.15
N ASP A 81 22.52 -21.65 -24.52
CA ASP A 81 22.25 -21.30 -25.92
C ASP A 81 23.38 -20.43 -26.50
N GLU A 82 23.79 -19.41 -25.76
CA GLU A 82 24.90 -18.53 -26.16
C GLU A 82 26.22 -19.30 -26.28
N SER A 83 26.52 -20.17 -25.31
CA SER A 83 27.73 -21.00 -25.34
C SER A 83 27.74 -22.01 -26.50
N ALA A 84 26.58 -22.45 -26.98
CA ALA A 84 26.46 -23.36 -28.12
C ALA A 84 26.58 -22.63 -29.47
N ALA A 85 26.39 -21.30 -29.49
CA ALA A 85 26.50 -20.46 -30.68
C ALA A 85 27.92 -19.95 -30.97
N LEU A 86 28.85 -20.12 -30.03
CA LEU A 86 30.28 -19.76 -30.14
C LEU A 86 31.15 -20.96 -30.54
#